data_AF-A0A6P8ZIX8-F1
#
_entry.id   AF-A0A6P8ZIX8-F1
#
_cell.length_a   1.000
_cell.length_b   1.000
_cell.length_c   1.000
_cell.angle_alpha   90.00
_cell.angle_beta   90.00
_cell.angle_gamma   90.00
#
_symmetry.space_group_name_H-M   'P 1'
#
loop_
_entity.id
_entity.type
_entity.pdbx_description
1 polymer ?
#
loop_
_entity_poly.entity_id
_entity_poly.type
_entity_poly.pdbx_seq_one_letter_code
_entity_poly.pdbx_strand_id
1 'polypeptide(L)'
;MGTLRYCFNAAVALSKSCHRSSLPRKNFGQRFNFVRNYGSTYEGDGKTHAVLLNDETDSLMISSYSTVGFTLNNGITLVGPIAIFPNCVLSWNVGDLHHINEESLSLFLKIEPKLDILILGIPEYKKRDRKVLLGLANLIREYKIPVEIMPVEIAGPTFNFLHAERRFVAAGMIPPIDVDGDSATAMESPWKVGYVEGK
;
A
#
# COMPACT_ATOMS: atom_id res chain seq x y z
N MET A 1 -13.81 32.76 -11.72
CA MET A 1 -14.86 32.74 -10.66
C MET A 1 -15.72 31.52 -10.92
N GLY A 2 -15.38 30.36 -10.37
CA GLY A 2 -16.07 29.76 -9.21
C GLY A 2 -16.96 28.60 -9.73
N THR A 3 -17.12 27.42 -9.13
CA THR A 3 -16.71 26.88 -7.84
C THR A 3 -16.88 25.35 -7.94
N LEU A 4 -15.93 24.58 -7.40
CA LEU A 4 -16.02 23.13 -7.17
C LEU A 4 -17.25 22.77 -6.33
N ARG A 5 -18.01 21.74 -6.73
CA ARG A 5 -18.81 20.93 -5.80
C ARG A 5 -18.81 19.45 -6.23
N TYR A 6 -17.94 18.69 -5.58
CA TYR A 6 -18.01 17.25 -5.45
C TYR A 6 -19.24 16.86 -4.62
N CYS A 7 -19.98 15.84 -5.07
CA CYS A 7 -20.89 15.05 -4.24
C CYS A 7 -20.74 13.58 -4.67
N PHE A 8 -19.88 12.85 -3.96
CA PHE A 8 -19.84 11.39 -3.96
C PHE A 8 -21.00 10.89 -3.10
N ASN A 9 -21.95 10.18 -3.68
CA ASN A 9 -22.97 9.43 -2.96
C ASN A 9 -23.05 8.03 -3.56
N ALA A 10 -22.52 7.04 -2.85
CA ALA A 10 -22.87 5.64 -3.02
C ALA A 10 -22.54 4.88 -1.73
N ALA A 11 -23.47 4.90 -0.78
CA ALA A 11 -23.50 3.97 0.34
C ALA A 11 -24.39 2.78 -0.08
N VAL A 12 -23.79 1.60 -0.22
CA VAL A 12 -24.53 0.35 -0.44
C VAL A 12 -25.05 -0.14 0.90
N ALA A 13 -26.38 -0.24 0.99
CA ALA A 13 -27.12 -0.73 2.14
C ALA A 13 -26.96 -2.26 2.28
N LEU A 14 -26.67 -2.73 3.49
CA LEU A 14 -26.84 -4.14 3.86
C LEU A 14 -27.96 -4.29 4.90
N SER A 15 -28.69 -5.38 4.69
CA SER A 15 -30.01 -5.71 5.18
C SER A 15 -30.09 -5.99 6.68
N LYS A 16 -31.27 -5.70 7.24
CA LYS A 16 -31.64 -5.80 8.66
C LYS A 16 -31.95 -7.26 9.05
N SER A 17 -31.35 -7.74 10.13
CA SER A 17 -32.02 -8.67 11.05
C SER A 17 -31.65 -8.28 12.47
N CYS A 18 -32.64 -7.74 13.19
CA CYS A 18 -32.52 -7.21 14.54
C CYS A 18 -33.18 -8.21 15.49
N HIS A 19 -32.39 -8.81 16.39
CA HIS A 19 -32.89 -9.40 17.63
C HIS A 19 -32.38 -8.56 18.79
N ARG A 20 -33.33 -7.94 19.48
CA ARG A 20 -33.16 -6.96 20.54
C ARG A 20 -32.94 -7.70 21.85
N SER A 21 -31.72 -7.62 22.40
CA SER A 21 -31.46 -7.85 23.82
C SER A 21 -30.64 -6.68 24.37
N SER A 22 -31.27 -5.91 25.25
CA SER A 22 -30.71 -4.75 25.95
C SER A 22 -29.73 -5.18 27.04
N LEU A 23 -28.52 -4.63 27.01
CA LEU A 23 -27.57 -4.67 28.14
C LEU A 23 -26.98 -3.26 28.39
N PRO A 24 -26.63 -2.94 29.65
CA PRO A 24 -26.52 -1.57 30.13
C PRO A 24 -25.21 -0.87 29.73
N ARG A 25 -25.31 0.42 29.43
CA ARG A 25 -24.19 1.36 29.28
C ARG A 25 -23.38 1.41 30.58
N LYS A 26 -22.11 0.96 30.52
CA LYS A 26 -21.08 1.34 31.48
C LYS A 26 -20.18 2.38 30.83
N ASN A 27 -20.15 3.57 31.42
CA ASN A 27 -19.19 4.61 31.11
C ASN A 27 -17.78 4.09 31.42
N PHE A 28 -16.91 4.08 30.42
CA PHE A 28 -15.47 3.91 30.61
C PHE A 28 -14.75 4.98 29.82
N GLY A 29 -14.67 6.18 30.40
CA GLY A 29 -13.65 7.13 30.01
C GLY A 29 -12.32 6.61 30.53
N GLN A 30 -11.44 6.13 29.64
CA GLN A 30 -10.00 6.03 29.88
C GLN A 30 -9.26 6.38 28.59
N ARG A 31 -8.70 7.59 28.56
CA ARG A 31 -7.28 7.92 28.85
C ARG A 31 -6.45 7.88 27.57
N PHE A 32 -6.39 9.04 26.92
CA PHE A 32 -5.24 9.41 26.10
C PHE A 32 -3.98 9.26 26.96
N ASN A 33 -3.04 8.44 26.52
CA ASN A 33 -1.71 8.38 27.12
C ASN A 33 -0.96 9.66 26.74
N PHE A 34 -1.21 10.72 27.50
CA PHE A 34 -0.29 11.85 27.55
C PHE A 34 0.92 11.38 28.35
N VAL A 35 2.01 11.05 27.65
CA VAL A 35 3.32 10.84 28.29
C VAL A 35 3.73 12.17 28.88
N ARG A 36 3.50 12.31 30.19
CA ARG A 36 3.92 13.45 30.98
C ARG A 36 5.41 13.30 31.24
N ASN A 37 6.24 13.79 30.32
CA ASN A 37 7.68 13.86 30.54
C ASN A 37 7.98 15.04 31.48
N TYR A 38 8.40 14.72 32.70
CA TYR A 38 9.05 15.67 33.59
C TYR A 38 10.46 15.92 33.03
N GLY A 39 10.66 17.11 32.46
CA GLY A 39 11.97 17.65 32.11
C GLY A 39 11.99 19.12 32.51
N SER A 40 12.93 19.47 33.39
CA SER A 40 13.07 20.75 34.09
C SER A 40 12.90 22.00 33.21
N THR A 41 12.19 22.99 33.75
CA THR A 41 12.22 24.41 33.34
C THR A 41 13.55 25.08 33.70
N TYR A 42 13.87 26.18 32.97
CA TYR A 42 15.05 27.08 32.92
C TYR A 42 16.03 26.80 31.78
N GLU A 43 16.07 27.54 30.66
CA GLU A 43 16.25 28.99 30.39
C GLU A 43 17.74 29.43 30.45
N GLY A 44 18.40 29.45 29.28
CA GLY A 44 19.79 29.89 29.13
C GLY A 44 20.48 29.45 27.82
N ASP A 45 20.54 30.39 26.88
CA ASP A 45 21.50 30.54 25.76
C ASP A 45 21.63 29.43 24.68
N GLY A 46 21.06 29.73 23.52
CA GLY A 46 21.72 29.52 22.22
C GLY A 46 21.75 28.11 21.63
N LYS A 47 21.30 27.09 22.33
CA LYS A 47 21.27 25.72 21.79
C LYS A 47 19.95 25.45 21.07
N THR A 48 20.00 25.48 19.75
CA THR A 48 18.93 24.95 18.90
C THR A 48 18.75 23.47 19.24
N HIS A 49 17.70 23.15 19.98
CA HIS A 49 17.24 21.77 20.12
C HIS A 49 16.66 21.33 18.78
N ALA A 50 17.51 20.80 17.91
CA ALA A 50 17.06 20.03 16.77
C ALA A 50 16.46 18.72 17.30
N VAL A 51 15.14 18.70 17.51
CA VAL A 51 14.42 17.44 17.60
C VAL A 51 14.46 16.87 16.18
N LEU A 52 15.42 15.98 15.93
CA LEU A 52 15.41 15.16 14.73
C LEU A 52 14.18 14.24 14.88
N LEU A 53 13.05 14.71 14.38
CA LEU A 53 11.83 13.93 14.24
C LEU A 53 12.14 12.87 13.19
N ASN A 54 12.74 11.78 13.64
CA ASN A 54 12.81 10.57 12.87
C ASN A 54 11.38 9.99 12.85
N ASP A 55 10.56 10.55 11.97
CA ASP A 55 9.19 10.12 11.74
C ASP A 55 9.26 8.81 10.93
N GLU A 56 9.83 7.78 11.56
CA GLU A 56 9.72 6.40 11.13
C GLU A 56 8.29 5.95 11.44
N THR A 57 7.34 6.53 10.71
CA THR A 57 6.14 5.77 10.38
C THR A 57 6.65 4.53 9.67
N ASP A 58 6.45 3.35 10.27
CA ASP A 58 6.81 2.07 9.66
C ASP A 58 6.27 2.04 8.23
N SER A 59 7.15 2.30 7.25
CA SER A 59 6.78 2.39 5.85
C SER A 59 6.28 1.03 5.41
N LEU A 60 5.13 0.98 4.75
CA LEU A 60 4.56 -0.29 4.30
C LEU A 60 5.41 -0.86 3.17
N MET A 61 5.99 -2.04 3.42
CA MET A 61 6.81 -2.74 2.44
C MET A 61 6.28 -4.16 2.23
N ILE A 62 6.48 -4.67 1.01
CA ILE A 62 6.16 -6.06 0.67
C ILE A 62 7.34 -6.92 1.11
N SER A 63 7.09 -7.90 1.96
CA SER A 63 8.11 -8.83 2.47
C SER A 63 8.10 -10.16 1.76
N SER A 64 6.94 -10.69 1.36
CA SER A 64 6.88 -11.92 0.58
C SER A 64 5.56 -12.02 -0.17
N TYR A 65 5.47 -12.99 -1.07
CA TYR A 65 4.26 -13.34 -1.79
C TYR A 65 4.08 -14.85 -1.84
N SER A 66 2.86 -15.27 -2.10
CA SER A 66 2.41 -16.64 -2.26
C SER A 66 1.32 -16.68 -3.33
N THR A 67 0.88 -17.88 -3.72
CA THR A 67 -0.26 -18.02 -4.64
C THR A 67 -1.57 -17.48 -4.07
N VAL A 68 -1.65 -17.34 -2.74
CA VAL A 68 -2.84 -16.82 -2.06
C VAL A 68 -2.80 -15.30 -1.96
N GLY A 69 -1.63 -14.66 -1.97
CA GLY A 69 -1.51 -13.22 -1.75
C GLY A 69 -0.14 -12.78 -1.24
N PHE A 70 -0.11 -11.70 -0.47
CA PHE A 70 1.11 -10.96 -0.13
C PHE A 70 1.27 -10.79 1.38
N THR A 71 2.50 -10.80 1.87
CA THR A 71 2.83 -10.50 3.27
C THR A 71 3.63 -9.21 3.35
N LEU A 72 3.26 -8.35 4.28
CA LEU A 72 3.92 -7.07 4.54
C LEU A 72 4.96 -7.17 5.67
N ASN A 73 5.82 -6.16 5.77
CA ASN A 73 6.88 -6.07 6.78
C ASN A 73 6.40 -6.06 8.24
N ASN A 74 5.15 -5.64 8.48
CA ASN A 74 4.52 -5.69 9.79
C ASN A 74 3.89 -7.06 10.13
N GLY A 75 4.07 -8.07 9.28
CA GLY A 75 3.53 -9.41 9.47
C GLY A 75 2.07 -9.60 9.02
N ILE A 76 1.43 -8.57 8.46
CA ILE A 76 0.08 -8.69 7.91
C ILE A 76 0.12 -9.43 6.58
N THR A 77 -0.70 -10.48 6.45
CA THR A 77 -0.92 -11.20 5.19
C THR A 77 -2.24 -10.77 4.56
N LEU A 78 -2.18 -10.38 3.29
CA LEU A 78 -3.29 -9.95 2.46
C LEU A 78 -3.59 -11.03 1.44
N VAL A 79 -4.86 -11.40 1.36
CA VAL A 79 -5.33 -12.44 0.43
C VAL A 79 -5.79 -11.79 -0.87
N GLY A 80 -5.32 -12.34 -1.99
CA GLY A 80 -5.70 -11.93 -3.34
C GLY A 80 -4.89 -10.76 -3.89
N PRO A 81 -5.37 -10.16 -4.99
CA PRO A 81 -4.77 -8.98 -5.60
C PRO A 81 -4.87 -7.75 -4.70
N ILE A 82 -3.81 -6.94 -4.72
CA ILE A 82 -3.69 -5.76 -3.86
C ILE A 82 -3.33 -4.51 -4.65
N ALA A 83 -3.76 -3.37 -4.13
CA ALA A 83 -3.32 -2.04 -4.51
C ALA A 83 -2.58 -1.44 -3.30
N ILE A 84 -1.26 -1.30 -3.42
CA ILE A 84 -0.41 -0.76 -2.35
C ILE A 84 0.06 0.65 -2.69
N PHE A 85 0.02 1.50 -1.67
CA PHE A 85 0.45 2.89 -1.65
C PHE A 85 1.43 3.08 -0.49
N PRO A 86 2.16 4.21 -0.42
CA PRO A 86 3.14 4.46 0.63
C PRO A 86 2.61 4.25 2.06
N ASN A 87 1.34 4.61 2.28
CA ASN A 87 0.73 4.65 3.62
C ASN A 87 -0.49 3.74 3.76
N CYS A 88 -0.91 3.04 2.70
CA CYS A 88 -2.08 2.18 2.77
C CYS A 88 -2.02 1.02 1.77
N VAL A 89 -2.80 0.00 2.03
CA VAL A 89 -3.00 -1.14 1.14
C VAL A 89 -4.48 -1.46 1.06
N LEU A 90 -4.94 -1.76 -0.15
CA LEU A 90 -6.34 -2.02 -0.46
C LEU A 90 -6.44 -3.31 -1.26
N SER A 91 -7.56 -4.02 -1.13
CA SER A 91 -7.86 -5.13 -2.04
C SER A 91 -8.16 -4.57 -3.43
N TRP A 92 -7.58 -5.18 -4.45
CA TRP A 92 -7.79 -4.78 -5.83
C TRP A 92 -8.68 -5.81 -6.54
N ASN A 93 -9.83 -5.35 -7.04
CA ASN A 93 -10.84 -6.23 -7.62
C ASN A 93 -10.52 -6.60 -9.07
N VAL A 94 -9.45 -7.36 -9.28
CA VAL A 94 -8.97 -7.80 -10.60
C VAL A 94 -8.51 -9.24 -10.54
N GLY A 95 -9.17 -10.14 -11.28
CA GLY A 95 -8.79 -11.56 -11.30
C GLY A 95 -7.57 -11.88 -12.17
N ASP A 96 -7.42 -11.17 -13.29
CA ASP A 96 -6.32 -11.37 -14.25
C ASP A 96 -6.03 -10.09 -15.04
N LEU A 97 -5.05 -10.15 -15.95
CA LEU A 97 -4.69 -9.06 -16.86
C LEU A 97 -5.87 -8.56 -17.73
N HIS A 98 -6.83 -9.41 -18.09
CA HIS A 98 -7.96 -9.04 -18.93
C HIS A 98 -9.03 -8.24 -18.18
N HIS A 99 -9.07 -8.35 -16.85
CA HIS A 99 -9.96 -7.56 -16.00
C HIS A 99 -9.42 -6.15 -15.71
N ILE A 100 -8.20 -5.83 -16.14
CA ILE A 100 -7.64 -4.48 -15.96
C ILE A 100 -8.26 -3.53 -17.00
N ASN A 101 -9.07 -2.61 -16.50
CA ASN A 101 -9.75 -1.56 -17.25
C ASN A 101 -9.69 -0.22 -16.50
N GLU A 102 -10.29 0.82 -17.07
CA GLU A 102 -10.30 2.17 -16.49
C GLU A 102 -10.90 2.20 -15.08
N GLU A 103 -11.99 1.47 -14.85
CA GLU A 103 -12.67 1.42 -13.55
C GLU A 103 -11.77 0.78 -12.49
N SER A 104 -11.14 -0.35 -12.83
CA SER A 104 -10.20 -1.05 -11.95
C SER A 104 -8.98 -0.21 -11.60
N LEU A 105 -8.56 0.68 -12.50
CA LEU A 105 -7.42 1.58 -12.30
C LEU A 105 -7.82 2.93 -11.70
N SER A 106 -9.11 3.24 -11.64
CA SER A 106 -9.61 4.57 -11.27
C SER A 106 -9.07 5.08 -9.93
N LEU A 107 -8.80 4.17 -8.99
CA LEU A 107 -8.15 4.47 -7.71
C LEU A 107 -6.76 5.09 -7.89
N PHE A 108 -5.92 4.51 -8.76
CA PHE A 108 -4.57 5.00 -9.05
C PHE A 108 -4.61 6.28 -9.89
N LEU A 109 -5.56 6.36 -10.83
CA LEU A 109 -5.64 7.44 -11.81
C LEU A 109 -6.15 8.76 -11.22
N LYS A 110 -6.92 8.70 -10.12
CA LYS A 110 -7.60 9.85 -9.51
C LYS A 110 -6.99 10.31 -8.19
N ILE A 111 -5.92 9.66 -7.72
CA ILE A 111 -5.30 10.02 -6.45
C ILE A 111 -4.51 11.34 -6.57
N GLU A 112 -4.53 12.14 -5.51
CA GLU A 112 -3.76 13.37 -5.37
C GLU A 112 -2.87 13.27 -4.10
N PRO A 113 -1.56 13.58 -4.19
CA PRO A 113 -0.83 14.04 -5.38
C PRO A 113 -0.74 12.96 -6.48
N LYS A 114 -0.45 13.36 -7.72
CA LYS A 114 -0.26 12.39 -8.81
C LYS A 114 0.90 11.45 -8.52
N LEU A 115 0.76 10.19 -8.93
CA LEU A 115 1.83 9.20 -8.84
C LEU A 115 3.00 9.57 -9.75
N ASP A 116 4.21 9.47 -9.21
CA ASP A 116 5.45 9.58 -9.98
C ASP A 116 5.62 8.37 -10.90
N ILE A 117 5.11 7.22 -10.46
CA ILE A 117 5.16 5.94 -11.16
C ILE A 117 4.12 4.98 -10.59
N LEU A 118 3.44 4.26 -11.48
CA LEU A 118 2.53 3.15 -11.16
C LEU A 118 3.18 1.84 -11.61
N ILE A 119 3.38 0.91 -10.69
CA ILE A 119 3.86 -0.43 -11.00
C ILE A 119 2.66 -1.37 -11.15
N LEU A 120 2.61 -2.18 -12.19
CA LEU A 120 1.66 -3.26 -12.34
C LEU A 120 2.41 -4.60 -12.28
N GLY A 121 2.31 -5.26 -11.13
CA GLY A 121 2.86 -6.58 -10.87
C GLY A 121 1.89 -7.65 -11.33
N ILE A 122 2.09 -8.15 -12.55
CA ILE A 122 1.19 -9.10 -13.19
C ILE A 122 1.92 -10.43 -13.30
N PRO A 123 1.31 -11.56 -12.89
CA PRO A 123 1.92 -12.87 -13.07
C PRO A 123 2.11 -13.17 -14.57
N GLU A 124 3.02 -14.09 -14.87
CA GLU A 124 3.53 -14.34 -16.20
C GLU A 124 2.45 -14.31 -17.30
N TYR A 125 2.59 -13.38 -18.26
CA TYR A 125 1.63 -13.18 -19.34
C TYR A 125 2.14 -13.74 -20.66
N LYS A 126 1.23 -14.23 -21.50
CA LYS A 126 1.53 -14.92 -22.75
C LYS A 126 1.61 -13.92 -23.90
N LYS A 127 2.22 -14.33 -25.03
CA LYS A 127 2.31 -13.49 -26.26
C LYS A 127 0.97 -12.94 -26.74
N ARG A 128 -0.11 -13.69 -26.54
CA ARG A 128 -1.49 -13.29 -26.88
C ARG A 128 -1.98 -12.06 -26.11
N ASP A 129 -1.37 -11.75 -24.97
CA ASP A 129 -1.78 -10.66 -24.09
C ASP A 129 -1.18 -9.31 -24.51
N ARG A 130 -0.30 -9.30 -25.52
CA ARG A 130 0.32 -8.08 -26.07
C ARG A 130 -0.71 -7.02 -26.45
N LYS A 131 -1.86 -7.40 -27.03
CA LYS A 131 -2.91 -6.43 -27.40
C LYS A 131 -3.51 -5.73 -26.17
N VAL A 132 -3.69 -6.47 -25.08
CA VAL A 132 -4.22 -5.96 -23.81
C VAL A 132 -3.23 -4.97 -23.20
N LEU A 133 -1.94 -5.34 -23.16
CA LEU A 133 -0.88 -4.47 -22.66
C LEU A 133 -0.77 -3.15 -23.45
N LEU A 134 -0.91 -3.20 -24.78
CA LEU A 134 -0.97 -1.98 -25.60
C LEU A 134 -2.21 -1.13 -25.28
N GLY A 135 -3.37 -1.75 -25.09
CA GLY A 135 -4.60 -1.06 -24.71
C GLY A 135 -4.47 -0.36 -23.35
N LEU A 136 -3.89 -1.05 -22.39
CA LEU A 136 -3.59 -0.56 -21.05
C LEU A 136 -2.64 0.63 -21.07
N ALA A 137 -1.53 0.53 -21.81
CA ALA A 137 -0.58 1.63 -21.96
C ALA A 137 -1.23 2.88 -22.59
N ASN A 138 -2.10 2.70 -23.58
CA ASN A 138 -2.83 3.80 -24.20
C ASN A 138 -3.82 4.46 -23.24
N LEU A 139 -4.54 3.67 -22.45
CA LEU A 139 -5.49 4.14 -21.45
C LEU A 139 -4.79 5.01 -20.39
N ILE A 140 -3.65 4.57 -19.86
CA ILE A 140 -2.97 5.30 -18.78
C ILE A 140 -2.23 6.54 -19.31
N ARG A 141 -1.84 6.56 -20.59
CA ARG A 141 -1.21 7.73 -21.23
C ARG A 141 -2.05 9.00 -21.12
N GLU A 142 -3.37 8.88 -21.12
CA GLU A 142 -4.30 10.02 -20.98
C GLU A 142 -4.18 10.70 -19.61
N TYR A 143 -3.82 9.94 -18.58
CA TYR A 143 -3.70 10.39 -17.20
C TYR A 143 -2.32 10.97 -16.84
N LYS A 144 -1.35 10.86 -17.76
CA LYS A 144 0.04 11.33 -17.60
C LYS A 144 0.77 10.72 -16.39
N ILE A 145 0.45 9.47 -16.07
CA ILE A 145 1.12 8.71 -15.02
C ILE A 145 2.07 7.72 -15.70
N PRO A 146 3.38 7.71 -15.38
CA PRO A 146 4.30 6.69 -15.88
C PRO A 146 3.91 5.31 -15.33
N VAL A 147 3.93 4.27 -16.17
CA VAL A 147 3.52 2.91 -15.80
C VAL A 147 4.61 1.92 -16.18
N GLU A 148 4.97 1.07 -15.24
CA GLU A 148 5.86 -0.06 -15.46
C GLU A 148 5.12 -1.37 -15.22
N ILE A 149 5.08 -2.24 -16.22
CA ILE A 149 4.44 -3.56 -16.12
C ILE A 149 5.55 -4.59 -16.03
N MET A 150 5.52 -5.39 -14.96
CA MET A 150 6.56 -6.38 -14.71
C MET A 150 6.01 -7.61 -13.97
N PRO A 151 6.75 -8.73 -14.00
CA PRO A 151 6.42 -9.90 -13.20
C PRO A 151 6.33 -9.57 -11.70
N VAL A 152 5.44 -10.25 -10.99
CA VAL A 152 5.14 -9.99 -9.58
C VAL A 152 6.37 -10.13 -8.67
N GLU A 153 7.29 -11.02 -9.04
CA GLU A 153 8.55 -11.32 -8.36
C GLU A 153 9.51 -10.12 -8.38
N ILE A 154 9.41 -9.29 -9.42
CA ILE A 154 10.23 -8.08 -9.62
C ILE A 154 9.48 -6.84 -9.13
N ALA A 155 8.15 -6.83 -9.25
CA ALA A 155 7.31 -5.70 -8.87
C ALA A 155 7.42 -5.34 -7.38
N GLY A 156 7.38 -6.34 -6.48
CA GLY A 156 7.46 -6.11 -5.04
C GLY A 156 8.77 -5.42 -4.59
N PRO A 157 9.94 -5.96 -4.95
CA PRO A 157 11.22 -5.31 -4.67
C PRO A 157 11.34 -3.92 -5.30
N THR A 158 10.85 -3.73 -6.54
CA THR A 158 10.89 -2.44 -7.23
C THR A 158 10.03 -1.39 -6.52
N PHE A 159 8.84 -1.78 -6.07
CA PHE A 159 7.99 -0.92 -5.24
C PHE A 159 8.71 -0.50 -3.97
N ASN A 160 9.28 -1.46 -3.23
CA ASN A 160 10.01 -1.17 -1.98
C ASN A 160 11.18 -0.20 -2.21
N PHE A 161 11.94 -0.40 -3.30
CA PHE A 161 13.07 0.46 -3.65
C PHE A 161 12.62 1.90 -3.93
N LEU A 162 11.65 2.08 -4.81
CA LEU A 162 11.15 3.42 -5.16
C LEU A 162 10.44 4.11 -3.99
N HIS A 163 9.76 3.32 -3.15
CA HIS A 163 9.12 3.83 -1.95
C HIS A 163 10.17 4.28 -0.92
N ALA A 164 11.25 3.52 -0.73
CA ALA A 164 12.39 3.89 0.12
C ALA A 164 13.13 5.13 -0.40
N GLU A 165 13.18 5.36 -1.72
CA GLU A 165 13.67 6.60 -2.34
C GLU A 165 12.74 7.81 -2.11
N ARG A 166 11.68 7.67 -1.30
CA ARG A 166 10.70 8.72 -0.98
C ARG A 166 9.96 9.26 -2.22
N ARG A 167 9.82 8.43 -3.26
CA ARG A 167 8.97 8.73 -4.42
C ARG A 167 7.52 8.40 -4.11
N PHE A 168 6.58 9.13 -4.73
CA PHE A 168 5.16 8.83 -4.59
C PHE A 168 4.76 7.74 -5.60
N VAL A 169 5.07 6.49 -5.22
CA VAL A 169 4.83 5.28 -6.02
C VAL A 169 3.61 4.52 -5.50
N ALA A 170 2.85 3.90 -6.42
CA ALA A 170 1.86 2.90 -6.07
C ALA A 170 2.07 1.64 -6.91
N ALA A 171 1.59 0.51 -6.42
CA ALA A 171 1.61 -0.74 -7.18
C ALA A 171 0.25 -1.46 -7.13
N GLY A 172 -0.21 -1.95 -8.29
CA GLY A 172 -1.28 -2.93 -8.40
C GLY A 172 -0.68 -4.30 -8.65
N MET A 173 -0.91 -5.27 -7.78
CA MET A 173 -0.25 -6.58 -7.83
C MET A 173 -1.27 -7.70 -7.77
N ILE A 174 -1.12 -8.67 -8.68
CA ILE A 174 -1.91 -9.91 -8.71
C ILE A 174 -0.98 -11.03 -8.21
N PRO A 175 -1.40 -11.87 -7.26
CA PRO A 175 -0.56 -12.97 -6.79
C PRO A 175 -0.26 -13.95 -7.94
N PRO A 176 0.90 -14.64 -7.89
CA PRO A 176 1.22 -15.67 -8.87
C PRO A 176 0.23 -16.83 -8.81
N ILE A 177 0.01 -17.48 -9.95
CA ILE A 177 -0.89 -18.64 -10.04
C ILE A 177 -0.19 -19.88 -9.46
N ASP A 178 1.11 -20.02 -9.74
CA ASP A 178 1.98 -21.06 -9.24
C ASP A 178 3.24 -20.42 -8.66
N VAL A 179 3.69 -20.90 -7.50
CA VAL A 179 5.02 -20.57 -6.97
C VAL A 179 5.91 -21.79 -7.18
N ASP A 180 6.85 -21.69 -8.12
CA ASP A 180 7.98 -22.61 -8.12
C ASP A 180 8.67 -22.47 -6.76
N GLY A 181 8.92 -23.59 -6.07
CA GLY A 181 9.35 -23.61 -4.66
C GLY A 181 10.61 -22.79 -4.32
N ASP A 182 11.32 -22.28 -5.32
CA ASP A 182 12.50 -21.43 -5.19
C ASP A 182 12.16 -19.93 -5.02
N SER A 183 11.01 -19.43 -5.48
CA SER A 183 10.71 -18.00 -5.53
C SER A 183 9.93 -17.48 -4.32
N ALA A 184 9.16 -18.35 -3.64
CA ALA A 184 8.43 -18.03 -2.40
C ALA A 184 9.35 -17.69 -1.21
N THR A 185 10.64 -18.06 -1.29
CA THR A 185 11.66 -17.82 -0.26
C THR A 185 12.51 -16.55 -0.52
N ALA A 186 12.44 -15.97 -1.73
CA ALA A 186 13.47 -15.04 -2.21
C ALA A 186 13.21 -13.53 -1.94
N MET A 187 12.28 -13.17 -1.06
CA MET A 187 12.17 -11.79 -0.54
C MET A 187 12.58 -11.68 0.94
N GLU A 188 13.49 -12.53 1.42
CA GLU A 188 14.28 -12.15 2.59
C GLU A 188 15.01 -10.84 2.26
N SER A 189 14.56 -9.76 2.90
CA SER A 189 15.10 -8.42 2.68
C SER A 189 16.62 -8.42 2.90
N PRO A 190 17.44 -8.02 1.91
CA PRO A 190 18.89 -7.89 2.07
C PRO A 190 19.30 -6.96 3.23
N TRP A 191 18.35 -6.15 3.72
CA TRP A 191 18.51 -5.16 4.77
C TRP A 191 18.20 -5.67 6.17
N LYS A 192 18.05 -6.99 6.39
CA LYS A 192 18.23 -7.54 7.74
C LYS A 192 19.71 -7.45 8.12
N VAL A 193 20.14 -6.23 8.47
CA VAL A 193 21.42 -6.01 9.14
C VAL A 193 21.34 -6.79 10.44
N GLY A 194 22.03 -7.94 10.48
CA GLY A 194 22.11 -8.75 11.67
C GLY A 194 22.63 -7.90 12.82
N TYR A 195 21.81 -7.72 13.86
CA TYR A 195 22.33 -7.36 15.17
C TYR A 195 23.24 -8.52 15.60
N VAL A 196 24.54 -8.34 15.42
CA VAL A 196 25.55 -9.21 16.02
C VAL A 196 25.51 -8.90 17.51
N GLU A 197 24.85 -9.78 18.26
CA GLU A 197 24.84 -9.72 19.72
C GLU A 197 26.29 -9.95 20.20
N GLY A 198 26.94 -8.86 20.60
CA GLY A 198 28.28 -8.88 21.15
C GLY A 198 28.29 -9.64 22.47
N LYS A 199 29.01 -10.76 22.51
CA LYS A 199 29.46 -11.40 23.75
C LYS A 199 30.69 -10.70 24.30
#